data_AF-F3QWH5-F1
#
_entry.id   AF-F3QWH5-F1
#
_cell.length_a   1.000
_cell.length_b   1.000
_cell.length_c   1.000
_cell.angle_alpha   90.00
_cell.angle_beta   90.00
_cell.angle_gamma   90.00
#
_symmetry.space_group_name_H-M   'P 1'
#
loop_
_entity.id
_entity.type
_entity.pdbx_description
1 polymer ?
#
loop_
_entity_poly.entity_id
_entity_poly.type
_entity_poly.pdbx_seq_one_letter_code
_entity_poly.pdbx_strand_id
1 'polypeptide(L)'
;MVRKRTSNWSIDLILKERKMKKSLFMKVLALLFVGAGALAYSCSGDDIFEEEEDARSLAKRAMSTRGEHSDAYCVNPVTAGSYTGTSLSKKCDVSVSWNAGYIGGTQRIPQSELTVSVSRCSEVNASIVSVDATWYGGSNIGVFGTISYTYEVYVKYIDEYGNEKFRWEKRRGSDSYDFPLHLNYITPEELEEILKR
;
A
#
# COMPACT_ATOMS: atom_id res chain seq x y z
N MET A 1 -36.11 71.66 -4.91
CA MET A 1 -35.99 70.97 -6.22
C MET A 1 -35.76 69.49 -5.96
N VAL A 2 -36.77 68.65 -6.15
CA VAL A 2 -36.76 67.21 -5.83
C VAL A 2 -36.14 66.45 -7.01
N ARG A 3 -35.03 65.74 -6.79
CA ARG A 3 -34.48 64.77 -7.76
C ARG A 3 -34.74 63.34 -7.25
N LYS A 4 -35.81 62.73 -7.76
CA LYS A 4 -36.02 61.27 -7.70
C LYS A 4 -34.85 60.59 -8.41
N ARG A 5 -34.11 59.70 -7.73
CA ARG A 5 -33.29 58.66 -8.37
C ARG A 5 -33.96 57.32 -8.12
N THR A 6 -34.64 56.84 -9.15
CA THR A 6 -35.16 55.49 -9.28
C THR A 6 -34.01 54.50 -9.44
N SER A 7 -34.01 53.50 -8.55
CA SER A 7 -33.57 52.10 -8.69
C SER A 7 -32.71 51.70 -9.90
N ASN A 8 -31.47 51.23 -9.63
CA ASN A 8 -30.70 50.41 -10.57
C ASN A 8 -30.24 49.04 -10.00
N TRP A 9 -30.70 48.66 -8.80
CA TRP A 9 -30.28 47.41 -8.15
C TRP A 9 -30.88 46.13 -8.75
N SER A 10 -31.96 46.23 -9.54
CA SER A 10 -32.59 45.05 -10.15
C SER A 10 -31.86 44.51 -11.38
N ILE A 11 -31.09 45.33 -12.11
CA ILE A 11 -30.45 44.87 -13.37
C ILE A 11 -29.18 44.06 -13.08
N ASP A 12 -28.43 44.43 -12.03
CA ASP A 12 -27.21 43.71 -11.64
C ASP A 12 -27.49 42.33 -11.04
N LEU A 13 -28.63 42.14 -10.36
CA LEU A 13 -29.04 40.82 -9.85
C LEU A 13 -29.43 39.87 -11.00
N ILE A 14 -30.12 40.38 -12.03
CA ILE A 14 -30.58 39.60 -13.18
C ILE A 14 -29.39 39.15 -14.06
N LEU A 15 -28.33 39.97 -14.17
CA LEU A 15 -27.14 39.60 -14.94
C LEU A 15 -26.27 38.55 -14.23
N LYS A 16 -26.23 38.54 -12.89
CA LYS A 16 -25.46 37.56 -12.11
C LYS A 16 -26.10 36.16 -12.14
N GLU A 17 -27.42 36.05 -12.15
CA GLU A 17 -28.11 34.75 -12.26
C GLU A 17 -27.98 34.10 -13.64
N ARG A 18 -27.92 34.88 -14.72
CA ARG A 18 -27.74 34.32 -16.08
C ARG A 18 -26.37 33.68 -16.29
N LYS A 19 -25.34 34.13 -15.55
CA LYS A 19 -23.97 33.62 -15.72
C LYS A 19 -23.76 32.26 -15.03
N MET A 20 -24.47 31.97 -13.94
CA MET A 20 -24.35 30.68 -13.24
C MET A 20 -25.18 29.55 -13.86
N LYS A 21 -26.31 29.84 -14.52
CA LYS A 21 -27.14 28.79 -15.16
C LYS A 21 -26.49 28.14 -16.38
N LYS A 22 -25.57 28.82 -17.08
CA LYS A 22 -24.85 28.24 -18.24
C LYS A 22 -23.78 27.22 -17.85
N SER A 23 -23.20 27.33 -16.64
CA SER A 23 -22.14 26.41 -16.20
C SER A 23 -22.68 25.05 -15.75
N LEU A 24 -23.92 24.99 -15.25
CA LEU A 24 -24.51 23.74 -14.75
C LEU A 24 -25.18 22.92 -15.88
N PHE A 25 -25.70 23.58 -16.92
CA PHE A 25 -26.33 22.87 -18.05
C PHE A 25 -25.34 22.11 -18.94
N MET A 26 -24.07 22.55 -19.01
CA MET A 26 -23.02 21.85 -19.76
C MET A 26 -22.57 20.53 -19.12
N LYS A 27 -22.78 20.32 -17.82
CA LYS A 27 -22.35 19.10 -17.14
C LYS A 27 -23.37 17.96 -17.18
N VAL A 28 -24.65 18.26 -17.41
CA VAL A 28 -25.71 17.24 -17.55
C VAL A 28 -25.74 16.66 -18.96
N LEU A 29 -25.32 17.41 -19.98
CA LEU A 29 -25.30 16.94 -21.36
C LEU A 29 -24.16 15.93 -21.65
N ALA A 30 -23.11 15.91 -20.83
CA ALA A 30 -22.01 14.96 -20.97
C ALA A 30 -22.31 13.56 -20.40
N LEU A 31 -23.35 13.41 -19.57
CA LEU A 31 -23.73 12.11 -18.98
C LEU A 31 -24.72 11.30 -19.84
N LEU A 32 -25.26 11.87 -20.92
CA LEU A 32 -26.26 11.22 -21.78
C LEU A 32 -25.66 10.48 -23.00
N PHE A 33 -24.34 10.51 -23.19
CA PHE A 33 -23.67 9.80 -24.31
C PHE A 33 -23.08 8.41 -23.96
N VAL A 34 -23.42 7.85 -22.80
CA VAL A 34 -23.04 6.47 -22.43
C VAL A 34 -24.22 5.48 -22.58
N GLY A 35 -25.35 5.93 -23.14
CA GLY A 35 -26.63 5.22 -23.04
C GLY A 35 -27.33 4.88 -24.36
N ALA A 36 -26.61 4.59 -25.45
CA ALA A 36 -27.24 3.99 -26.65
C ALA A 36 -26.17 3.48 -27.64
N GLY A 37 -25.84 2.19 -27.56
CA GLY A 37 -24.96 1.56 -28.55
C GLY A 37 -24.88 0.05 -28.38
N ALA A 38 -25.65 -0.66 -29.21
CA ALA A 38 -25.55 -2.09 -29.51
C ALA A 38 -26.18 -3.10 -28.51
N LEU A 39 -27.51 -3.05 -28.40
CA LEU A 39 -28.33 -4.26 -28.28
C LEU A 39 -29.33 -4.28 -29.45
N ALA A 40 -28.92 -4.89 -30.56
CA ALA A 40 -29.80 -5.49 -31.55
C ALA A 40 -28.92 -6.18 -32.61
N TYR A 41 -28.90 -7.51 -32.63
CA TYR A 41 -29.36 -8.29 -33.79
C TYR A 41 -29.40 -9.76 -33.38
N SER A 42 -30.59 -10.34 -33.48
CA SER A 42 -30.91 -11.74 -33.19
C SER A 42 -31.21 -12.46 -34.52
N CYS A 43 -30.60 -13.64 -34.68
CA CYS A 43 -30.94 -14.80 -35.53
C CYS A 43 -31.27 -14.62 -37.02
N SER A 44 -30.44 -15.22 -37.89
CA SER A 44 -30.88 -16.18 -38.94
C SER A 44 -29.69 -16.76 -39.74
N GLY A 45 -29.40 -18.05 -39.53
CA GLY A 45 -29.19 -19.10 -40.55
C GLY A 45 -28.02 -19.05 -41.53
N ASP A 46 -27.19 -20.09 -41.44
CA ASP A 46 -26.33 -20.73 -42.45
C ASP A 46 -25.23 -19.85 -43.10
N ASP A 47 -23.96 -20.24 -43.18
CA ASP A 47 -23.40 -21.58 -43.34
C ASP A 47 -21.87 -21.51 -43.14
N ILE A 48 -21.29 -22.54 -42.49
CA ILE A 48 -19.90 -23.06 -42.70
C ILE A 48 -18.76 -22.08 -42.28
N PHE A 49 -17.96 -22.34 -41.25
CA PHE A 49 -16.97 -23.41 -41.16
C PHE A 49 -16.73 -23.82 -39.70
N GLU A 50 -16.56 -25.13 -39.49
CA GLU A 50 -15.92 -25.69 -38.31
C GLU A 50 -14.55 -25.05 -38.08
N GLU A 51 -14.32 -24.54 -36.87
CA GLU A 51 -13.03 -24.69 -36.23
C GLU A 51 -13.25 -24.68 -34.73
N GLU A 52 -13.32 -25.89 -34.19
CA GLU A 52 -13.28 -26.20 -32.77
C GLU A 52 -11.90 -25.81 -32.22
N GLU A 53 -11.62 -24.51 -32.13
CA GLU A 53 -10.45 -24.00 -31.43
C GLU A 53 -10.84 -23.39 -30.08
N ASP A 54 -10.63 -24.24 -29.09
CA ASP A 54 -9.80 -23.87 -27.95
C ASP A 54 -10.49 -23.12 -26.80
N ALA A 55 -11.61 -23.68 -26.31
CA ALA A 55 -11.97 -23.54 -24.88
C ALA A 55 -10.85 -24.00 -23.93
N ARG A 56 -9.88 -24.79 -24.43
CA ARG A 56 -8.61 -25.11 -23.76
C ARG A 56 -7.68 -23.90 -23.56
N SER A 57 -7.83 -22.83 -24.35
CA SER A 57 -7.03 -21.60 -24.20
C SER A 57 -7.53 -20.66 -23.08
N LEU A 58 -8.76 -20.80 -22.60
CA LEU A 58 -9.25 -20.07 -21.41
C LEU A 58 -8.80 -20.72 -20.10
N ALA A 59 -8.68 -22.05 -20.06
CA ALA A 59 -8.07 -22.76 -18.93
C ALA A 59 -6.55 -22.48 -18.81
N LYS A 60 -5.89 -22.11 -19.92
CA LYS A 60 -4.45 -21.81 -19.95
C LYS A 60 -4.07 -20.45 -19.37
N ARG A 61 -5.00 -19.50 -19.21
CA ARG A 61 -4.77 -18.24 -18.47
C ARG A 61 -5.11 -18.33 -16.98
N ALA A 62 -5.91 -19.31 -16.57
CA ALA A 62 -6.27 -19.54 -15.17
C ALA A 62 -5.35 -20.57 -14.48
N MET A 63 -4.66 -21.42 -15.24
CA MET A 63 -3.50 -22.17 -14.73
C MET A 63 -2.30 -21.22 -14.67
N SER A 64 -2.16 -20.51 -13.56
CA SER A 64 -0.83 -20.13 -13.09
C SER A 64 0.03 -21.38 -13.13
N THR A 65 1.07 -21.40 -13.95
CA THR A 65 2.14 -22.39 -13.88
C THR A 65 2.80 -22.24 -12.52
N ARG A 66 2.20 -22.91 -11.53
CA ARG A 66 2.77 -23.23 -10.23
C ARG A 66 3.94 -24.20 -10.45
N GLY A 67 4.99 -23.71 -11.10
CA GLY A 67 6.09 -24.52 -11.61
C GLY A 67 6.81 -23.82 -12.74
N GLU A 68 7.36 -22.64 -12.46
CA GLU A 68 8.58 -22.05 -13.03
C GLU A 68 8.65 -20.61 -12.50
N HIS A 69 8.81 -20.47 -11.18
CA HIS A 69 9.68 -19.38 -10.76
C HIS A 69 11.07 -19.87 -11.12
N SER A 70 11.62 -19.27 -12.18
CA SER A 70 13.00 -19.45 -12.58
C SER A 70 13.87 -19.64 -11.34
N ASP A 71 14.68 -20.70 -11.34
CA ASP A 71 15.80 -20.89 -10.41
C ASP A 71 16.85 -19.75 -10.49
N ALA A 72 16.54 -18.67 -11.21
CA ALA A 72 17.37 -17.51 -11.49
C ALA A 72 17.71 -16.63 -10.28
N TYR A 73 17.14 -16.90 -9.10
CA TYR A 73 17.54 -16.25 -7.85
C TYR A 73 17.80 -17.30 -6.76
N CYS A 74 18.55 -18.36 -7.06
CA CYS A 74 19.09 -19.25 -6.05
C CYS A 74 20.18 -18.52 -5.25
N VAL A 75 19.79 -17.71 -4.29
CA VAL A 75 20.74 -17.19 -3.30
C VAL A 75 21.16 -18.37 -2.43
N ASN A 76 22.47 -18.55 -2.24
CA ASN A 76 23.00 -19.52 -1.28
C ASN A 76 22.38 -19.27 0.11
N PRO A 77 22.21 -20.32 0.94
CA PRO A 77 21.71 -20.13 2.28
C PRO A 77 22.63 -19.21 3.09
N VAL A 78 22.09 -18.60 4.14
CA VAL A 78 22.85 -17.73 5.04
C VAL A 78 22.96 -18.33 6.42
N THR A 79 24.00 -17.95 7.16
CA THR A 79 24.04 -18.21 8.60
C THR A 79 23.01 -17.36 9.34
N ALA A 80 22.61 -17.82 10.53
CA ALA A 80 21.85 -17.00 11.45
C ALA A 80 22.60 -15.70 11.77
N GLY A 81 21.85 -14.63 12.01
CA GLY A 81 22.42 -13.32 12.24
C GLY A 81 21.41 -12.35 12.82
N SER A 82 21.90 -11.16 13.16
CA SER A 82 21.07 -10.08 13.68
C SER A 82 21.65 -8.74 13.29
N TYR A 83 20.77 -7.77 13.13
CA TYR A 83 21.11 -6.39 12.87
C TYR A 83 20.26 -5.48 13.75
N THR A 84 20.90 -4.45 14.30
CA THR A 84 20.21 -3.42 15.09
C THR A 84 20.40 -2.08 14.40
N GLY A 85 19.33 -1.29 14.38
CA GLY A 85 19.34 0.02 13.77
C GLY A 85 18.17 0.84 14.28
N THR A 86 17.96 1.98 13.63
CA THR A 86 16.82 2.84 13.91
C THR A 86 15.87 2.83 12.73
N SER A 87 14.60 3.11 12.99
CA SER A 87 13.65 3.45 11.94
C SER A 87 14.14 4.63 11.09
N LEU A 88 13.57 4.79 9.90
CA LEU A 88 13.97 5.83 8.93
C LEU A 88 13.79 7.23 9.52
N SER A 89 12.74 7.45 10.31
CA SER A 89 12.55 8.72 11.00
C SER A 89 13.37 8.86 12.29
N LYS A 90 14.17 7.84 12.64
CA LYS A 90 15.06 7.74 13.82
C LYS A 90 14.32 7.84 15.15
N LYS A 91 13.07 7.39 15.16
CA LYS A 91 12.19 7.46 16.32
C LYS A 91 12.16 6.17 17.10
N CYS A 92 12.26 5.03 16.42
CA CYS A 92 12.20 3.73 17.03
C CYS A 92 13.50 2.96 16.86
N ASP A 93 13.96 2.30 17.91
CA ASP A 93 15.08 1.37 17.90
C ASP A 93 14.56 -0.01 17.48
N VAL A 94 15.11 -0.56 16.41
CA VAL A 94 14.64 -1.79 15.76
C VAL A 94 15.76 -2.83 15.77
N SER A 95 15.43 -4.03 16.20
CA SER A 95 16.32 -5.20 16.15
C SER A 95 15.68 -6.27 15.29
N VAL A 96 16.38 -6.67 14.24
CA VAL A 96 16.00 -7.74 13.32
C VAL A 96 16.97 -8.90 13.53
N SER A 97 16.45 -10.11 13.63
CA SER A 97 17.26 -11.34 13.64
C SER A 97 16.69 -12.35 12.67
N TRP A 98 17.54 -13.24 12.18
CA TRP A 98 17.15 -14.33 11.30
C TRP A 98 17.86 -15.62 11.67
N ASN A 99 17.19 -16.74 11.44
CA ASN A 99 17.79 -18.07 11.53
C ASN A 99 18.58 -18.41 10.25
N ALA A 100 19.40 -19.45 10.34
CA ALA A 100 20.11 -19.96 9.18
C ALA A 100 19.12 -20.60 8.18
N GLY A 101 19.26 -20.28 6.89
CA GLY A 101 18.35 -20.79 5.87
C GLY A 101 18.41 -20.03 4.56
N TYR A 102 17.54 -20.39 3.63
CA TYR A 102 17.42 -19.77 2.32
C TYR A 102 16.62 -18.46 2.38
N ILE A 103 17.11 -17.43 1.68
CA ILE A 103 16.43 -16.13 1.56
C ILE A 103 15.63 -16.10 0.26
N GLY A 104 14.31 -15.91 0.36
CA GLY A 104 13.42 -15.85 -0.79
C GLY A 104 13.16 -17.21 -1.43
N GLY A 105 11.92 -17.43 -1.89
CA GLY A 105 11.51 -18.66 -2.57
C GLY A 105 10.92 -19.72 -1.64
N THR A 106 9.72 -20.18 -1.97
CA THR A 106 8.92 -21.15 -1.18
C THR A 106 9.33 -22.61 -1.36
N GLN A 107 10.41 -22.87 -2.10
CA GLN A 107 10.76 -24.23 -2.55
C GLN A 107 11.94 -24.85 -1.80
N ARG A 108 12.74 -24.07 -1.05
CA ARG A 108 13.90 -24.58 -0.30
C ARG A 108 13.72 -24.41 1.20
N ILE A 109 14.03 -25.47 1.94
CA ILE A 109 13.84 -25.58 3.39
C ILE A 109 15.19 -25.93 4.03
N PRO A 110 15.56 -25.33 5.17
CA PRO A 110 14.80 -24.31 5.90
C PRO A 110 14.87 -22.92 5.27
N GLN A 111 13.80 -22.14 5.46
CA GLN A 111 13.79 -20.73 5.11
C GLN A 111 14.43 -19.89 6.22
N SER A 112 15.08 -18.80 5.82
CA SER A 112 15.55 -17.78 6.75
C SER A 112 14.37 -16.90 7.18
N GLU A 113 13.83 -17.18 8.36
CA GLU A 113 12.70 -16.48 8.97
C GLU A 113 13.18 -15.25 9.73
N LEU A 114 12.51 -14.11 9.49
CA LEU A 114 12.77 -12.85 10.16
C LEU A 114 11.99 -12.78 11.47
N THR A 115 12.70 -12.45 12.54
CA THR A 115 12.12 -12.04 13.82
C THR A 115 12.47 -10.59 14.06
N VAL A 116 11.48 -9.76 14.36
CA VAL A 116 11.68 -8.33 14.61
C VAL A 116 11.16 -7.93 15.96
N SER A 117 11.94 -7.12 16.64
CA SER A 117 11.58 -6.50 17.92
C SER A 117 11.88 -5.01 17.86
N VAL A 118 11.04 -4.23 18.53
CA VAL A 118 11.18 -2.79 18.66
C VAL A 118 11.17 -2.48 20.14
N SER A 119 12.26 -1.91 20.65
CA SER A 119 12.49 -1.79 22.10
C SER A 119 12.15 -0.40 22.65
N ARG A 120 12.30 0.64 21.84
CA ARG A 120 12.05 2.03 22.23
C ARG A 120 11.48 2.80 21.05
N CYS A 121 10.47 3.63 21.30
CA CYS A 121 10.07 4.71 20.39
C CYS A 121 10.10 6.05 21.14
N SER A 122 10.47 7.13 20.45
CA SER A 122 10.64 8.47 21.02
C SER A 122 9.34 9.12 21.48
N GLU A 123 8.22 8.68 20.91
CA GLU A 123 6.88 9.15 21.22
C GLU A 123 6.45 8.84 22.67
N VAL A 124 5.69 9.78 23.25
CA VAL A 124 5.16 9.66 24.61
C VAL A 124 4.18 8.49 24.69
N ASN A 125 4.41 7.61 25.68
CA ASN A 125 3.61 6.41 25.94
C ASN A 125 3.37 5.57 24.67
N ALA A 126 4.39 5.50 23.80
CA ALA A 126 4.30 4.72 22.59
C ALA A 126 4.07 3.24 22.89
N SER A 127 3.07 2.66 22.25
CA SER A 127 2.76 1.24 22.31
C SER A 127 2.62 0.68 20.90
N ILE A 128 3.35 -0.38 20.62
CA ILE A 128 3.43 -1.01 19.31
C ILE A 128 2.15 -1.81 19.05
N VAL A 129 1.57 -1.62 17.87
CA VAL A 129 0.38 -2.35 17.43
C VAL A 129 0.77 -3.50 16.50
N SER A 130 1.70 -3.25 15.57
CA SER A 130 2.19 -4.27 14.66
C SER A 130 3.56 -3.92 14.10
N VAL A 131 4.35 -4.94 13.80
CA VAL A 131 5.62 -4.84 13.08
C VAL A 131 5.64 -5.91 12.01
N ASP A 132 5.97 -5.53 10.79
CA ASP A 132 6.22 -6.45 9.68
C ASP A 132 7.67 -6.34 9.24
N ALA A 133 8.15 -7.40 8.59
CA ALA A 133 9.51 -7.50 8.07
C ALA A 133 9.51 -8.39 6.84
N THR A 134 10.21 -7.97 5.80
CA THR A 134 10.31 -8.71 4.55
C THR A 134 11.72 -8.58 3.99
N TRP A 135 12.26 -9.71 3.54
CA TRP A 135 13.48 -9.74 2.74
C TRP A 135 13.23 -9.04 1.40
N TYR A 136 14.16 -8.19 0.96
CA TYR A 136 14.12 -7.62 -0.37
C TYR A 136 15.49 -7.72 -1.04
N GLY A 137 15.48 -7.55 -2.36
CA GLY A 137 16.69 -7.42 -3.17
C GLY A 137 17.14 -8.72 -3.82
N GLY A 138 17.81 -8.58 -4.97
CA GLY A 138 18.51 -9.66 -5.66
C GLY A 138 20.01 -9.63 -5.38
N SER A 139 20.68 -8.58 -5.86
CA SER A 139 22.14 -8.38 -5.65
C SER A 139 22.49 -7.69 -4.33
N ASN A 140 21.61 -6.81 -3.84
CA ASN A 140 21.75 -6.13 -2.55
C ASN A 140 20.60 -6.59 -1.65
N ILE A 141 20.82 -7.67 -0.91
CA ILE A 141 19.81 -8.20 0.00
C ILE A 141 19.72 -7.32 1.24
N GLY A 142 18.50 -7.00 1.64
CA GLY A 142 18.21 -6.26 2.85
C GLY A 142 16.90 -6.69 3.47
N VAL A 143 16.58 -6.04 4.58
CA VAL A 143 15.29 -6.21 5.26
C VAL A 143 14.58 -4.87 5.30
N PHE A 144 13.34 -4.87 4.85
CA PHE A 144 12.45 -3.72 4.93
C PHE A 144 11.22 -4.11 5.74
N GLY A 145 10.66 -3.14 6.46
CA GLY A 145 9.39 -3.34 7.15
C GLY A 145 8.79 -2.05 7.68
N THR A 146 7.57 -2.16 8.20
CA THR A 146 6.85 -1.05 8.82
C THR A 146 6.56 -1.31 10.30
N ILE A 147 6.43 -0.22 11.04
CA ILE A 147 6.13 -0.22 12.46
C ILE A 147 4.89 0.64 12.63
N SER A 148 3.79 0.02 13.03
CA SER A 148 2.57 0.74 13.38
C SER A 148 2.43 0.79 14.89
N TYR A 149 2.23 1.99 15.43
CA TYR A 149 2.16 2.22 16.87
C TYR A 149 1.09 3.25 17.23
N THR A 150 0.73 3.26 18.51
CA THR A 150 -0.09 4.32 19.12
C THR A 150 0.76 5.13 20.07
N TYR A 151 0.45 6.42 20.20
CA TYR A 151 1.14 7.32 21.12
C TYR A 151 0.18 8.38 21.65
N GLU A 152 0.57 9.08 22.69
CA GLU A 152 -0.24 10.13 23.30
C GLU A 152 0.30 11.51 22.96
N VAL A 153 -0.63 12.43 22.66
CA VAL A 153 -0.33 13.85 22.46
C VAL A 153 -1.16 14.69 23.40
N TYR A 154 -0.57 15.77 23.88
CA TYR A 154 -1.28 16.77 24.67
C TYR A 154 -1.81 17.85 23.74
N VAL A 155 -3.13 17.88 23.54
CA VAL A 155 -3.77 18.80 22.59
C VAL A 155 -4.49 19.91 23.31
N LYS A 156 -4.50 21.08 22.67
CA LYS A 156 -5.29 22.24 23.05
C LYS A 156 -6.62 22.22 22.30
N TYR A 157 -7.72 22.46 23.01
CA TYR A 157 -9.05 22.63 22.42
C TYR A 157 -9.80 23.78 23.09
N ILE A 158 -10.86 24.26 22.42
CA ILE A 158 -11.76 25.27 22.95
C ILE A 158 -13.05 24.57 23.37
N ASP A 159 -13.49 24.80 24.61
CA ASP A 159 -14.75 24.25 25.11
C ASP A 159 -15.98 25.03 24.57
N GLU A 160 -17.18 24.55 24.90
CA GLU A 160 -18.44 25.16 24.46
C GLU A 160 -18.62 26.60 24.97
N TYR A 161 -17.85 27.00 25.98
CA TYR A 161 -17.87 28.32 26.60
C TYR A 161 -16.75 29.24 26.07
N GLY A 162 -15.97 28.79 25.08
CA GLY A 162 -14.87 29.57 24.50
C GLY A 162 -13.58 29.54 25.32
N ASN A 163 -13.47 28.70 26.37
CA ASN A 163 -12.25 28.61 27.17
C ASN A 163 -11.26 27.62 26.57
N GLU A 164 -9.98 27.95 26.70
CA GLU A 164 -8.90 27.05 26.32
C GLU A 164 -8.72 25.94 27.36
N LYS A 165 -8.72 24.70 26.88
CA LYS A 165 -8.53 23.49 27.68
C LYS A 165 -7.51 22.58 27.03
N PHE A 166 -7.01 21.62 27.80
CA PHE A 166 -6.04 20.64 27.34
C PHE A 166 -6.45 19.23 27.73
N ARG A 167 -6.13 18.26 26.88
CA ARG A 167 -6.35 16.83 27.16
C ARG A 167 -5.31 15.96 26.47
N TRP A 168 -5.08 14.77 27.02
CA TRP A 168 -4.35 13.72 26.33
C TRP A 168 -5.24 13.05 25.30
N GLU A 169 -4.73 12.88 24.09
CA GLU A 169 -5.36 12.13 23.02
C GLU A 169 -4.43 11.03 22.51
N LYS A 170 -4.98 9.85 22.29
CA LYS A 170 -4.27 8.76 21.62
C LYS A 170 -4.32 8.98 20.10
N ARG A 171 -3.15 8.94 19.47
CA ARG A 171 -2.99 8.99 18.02
C ARG A 171 -2.28 7.75 17.51
N ARG A 172 -2.44 7.50 16.22
CA ARG A 172 -1.71 6.46 15.50
C ARG A 172 -0.52 7.08 14.79
N GLY A 173 0.60 6.38 14.87
CA GLY A 173 1.82 6.67 14.14
C GLY A 173 2.19 5.46 13.30
N SER A 174 2.96 5.72 12.25
CA SER A 174 3.62 4.68 11.49
C SER A 174 5.03 5.17 11.15
N ASP A 175 5.96 4.23 11.11
CA ASP A 175 7.31 4.45 10.64
C ASP A 175 7.74 3.23 9.82
N SER A 176 8.88 3.34 9.15
CA SER A 176 9.45 2.25 8.38
C SER A 176 10.93 2.12 8.69
N TYR A 177 11.51 0.97 8.38
CA TYR A 177 12.94 0.73 8.50
C TYR A 177 13.41 -0.03 7.27
N ASP A 178 14.64 0.27 6.88
CA ASP A 178 15.31 -0.35 5.75
C ASP A 178 16.77 -0.60 6.14
N PHE A 179 17.13 -1.87 6.22
CA PHE A 179 18.45 -2.32 6.60
C PHE A 179 19.10 -3.04 5.41
N PRO A 180 20.05 -2.40 4.71
CA PRO A 180 20.92 -3.12 3.80
C PRO A 180 21.85 -4.01 4.64
N LEU A 181 21.81 -5.32 4.40
CA LEU A 181 22.53 -6.29 5.21
C LEU A 181 23.73 -6.85 4.47
N HIS A 182 24.83 -7.01 5.20
CA HIS A 182 25.96 -7.83 4.77
C HIS A 182 25.79 -9.22 5.34
N LEU A 183 25.39 -10.16 4.48
CA LEU A 183 25.06 -11.53 4.86
C LEU A 183 26.25 -12.45 4.65
N ASN A 184 26.39 -13.43 5.54
CA ASN A 184 27.36 -14.51 5.40
C ASN A 184 26.68 -15.70 4.71
N TYR A 185 26.97 -15.86 3.43
CA TYR A 185 26.50 -16.99 2.65
C TYR A 185 27.30 -18.25 2.95
N ILE A 186 26.61 -19.38 3.01
CA ILE A 186 27.14 -20.71 3.28
C ILE A 186 26.68 -21.68 2.19
N THR A 187 27.31 -22.85 2.10
CA THR A 187 26.85 -23.89 1.19
C THR A 187 25.65 -24.65 1.79
N PRO A 188 24.86 -25.34 0.95
CA PRO A 188 23.80 -26.21 1.43
C PRO A 188 24.29 -27.29 2.42
N GLU A 189 25.48 -27.85 2.21
CA GLU A 189 26.06 -28.86 3.11
C GLU A 189 26.39 -28.27 4.49
N GLU A 190 26.97 -27.06 4.53
CA GLU A 190 27.23 -26.34 5.78
C GLU A 190 25.93 -26.03 6.53
N LEU A 191 24.87 -25.66 5.82
CA LEU A 191 23.55 -25.45 6.43
C LEU A 191 23.02 -26.74 7.07
N GLU A 192 23.14 -27.89 6.39
CA GLU A 192 22.72 -29.17 6.97
C GLU A 192 23.49 -29.51 8.25
N GLU A 193 24.79 -29.23 8.30
CA GLU A 193 25.59 -29.45 9.51
C GLU A 193 25.16 -28.56 10.67
N ILE A 194 24.81 -27.29 10.40
CA ILE A 194 24.32 -26.35 11.40
C ILE A 194 22.98 -26.82 11.99
N LEU A 195 22.09 -27.37 11.15
CA LEU A 195 20.75 -27.80 11.58
C LEU A 195 20.75 -29.14 12.33
N LYS A 196 21.80 -29.96 12.16
CA LYS A 196 21.97 -31.25 12.84
C LYS A 196 22.56 -31.11 14.26
N ARG A 197 23.03 -29.92 14.63
CA ARG A 197 23.56 -29.60 15.97
C ARG A 197 22.45 -29.10 16.91
#